data_AF-F4PPN2-F1
#
_entry.id   AF-F4PPN2-F1
#
_cell.length_a   1.000
_cell.length_b   1.000
_cell.length_c   1.000
_cell.angle_alpha   90.00
_cell.angle_beta   90.00
_cell.angle_gamma   90.00
#
_symmetry.space_group_name_H-M   'P 1'
#
loop_
_entity.id
_entity.type
_entity.pdbx_description
1 polymer ?
#
loop_
_entity_poly.entity_id
_entity_poly.type
_entity_poly.pdbx_seq_one_letter_code
_entity_poly.pdbx_strand_id
1 'polypeptide(L)'
;MNQAVKESITKSLQSSTADVPPSAHSPTNTHHGDSLDVEHLHLDDHITNTTNIFHNPPVPVLYEQALAFETGSAITSTGALITRSGAKTGRCPKDKRIVQESSSEGDIWWGPVNIPLDDLSFMINRERAIDYLNTQDKLFVIDGFAGWDPKYRIKVRVICARAYHALFMNNMLIRPTKEELKDFGEPDYTIYNAGQFPANRFTKGMSSATSVSIDFAKREMIILGTQYAGEMKKGVLTIMMYLMPKRGVLPLHSSCNEGKKGDVTLFFGLSGTGKTTLSADPQRYLIGDDEHVWTDEGYTAKVAGTEVGVTEPTAAFSSCYGEPFIVWHPTKYAEMLAEKLRTHQATAWLVNTGWTGGSYGIGSRIRLAYTRAIIDAIHSGELAKQATTKMDVFGLHVPNACPNVPSDILMPSSTWVDKSKYQATVTKLATLFIENFKNSRRDGLELTNN
;
A
#
# COMPACT_ATOMS: atom_id res chain seq x y z
N MET A 1 33.23 9.35 13.24
CA MET A 1 32.16 9.08 14.22
C MET A 1 32.16 10.20 15.24
N ASN A 2 31.13 11.04 15.30
CA ASN A 2 31.09 12.21 16.20
C ASN A 2 30.86 11.74 17.64
N GLN A 3 31.71 12.15 18.58
CA GLN A 3 31.69 11.73 19.99
C GLN A 3 30.32 12.02 20.65
N ALA A 4 29.65 13.09 20.23
CA ALA A 4 28.30 13.43 20.66
C ALA A 4 27.24 12.37 20.29
N VAL A 5 27.41 11.66 19.16
CA VAL A 5 26.49 10.59 18.72
C VAL A 5 26.67 9.34 19.58
N LYS A 6 27.93 9.00 19.94
CA LYS A 6 28.20 7.89 20.88
C LYS A 6 27.61 8.16 22.27
N GLU A 7 27.72 9.39 22.76
CA GLU A 7 27.19 9.78 24.06
C GLU A 7 25.65 9.82 24.08
N SER A 8 25.00 10.20 22.97
CA SER A 8 23.55 10.13 22.79
C SER A 8 23.03 8.68 22.85
N ILE A 9 23.67 7.78 22.08
CA ILE A 9 23.33 6.35 22.05
C ILE A 9 23.42 5.76 23.48
N THR A 10 24.47 6.10 24.22
CA THR A 10 24.69 5.58 25.57
C THR A 10 23.66 6.11 26.57
N LYS A 11 23.27 7.38 26.48
CA LYS A 11 22.24 7.98 27.35
C LYS A 11 20.84 7.44 27.06
N SER A 12 20.51 7.25 25.78
CA SER A 12 19.21 6.72 25.35
C SER A 12 19.00 5.29 25.89
N LEU A 13 20.03 4.44 25.79
CA LEU A 13 20.04 3.06 26.31
C LEU A 13 19.95 2.98 27.85
N GLN A 14 20.43 3.99 28.59
CA GLN A 14 20.34 4.02 30.06
C GLN A 14 18.98 4.51 30.57
N SER A 15 18.32 5.39 29.83
CA SER A 15 17.03 5.99 30.23
C SER A 15 15.81 5.08 30.04
N SER A 16 15.97 3.90 29.42
CA SER A 16 14.90 2.92 29.23
C SER A 16 14.63 2.04 30.45
N THR A 17 15.32 2.27 31.57
CA THR A 17 15.06 1.59 32.85
C THR A 17 14.53 2.58 33.89
N ALA A 18 13.22 2.54 34.13
CA ALA A 18 12.57 3.08 35.32
C ALA A 18 11.48 2.03 35.66
N ASP A 19 11.48 1.34 36.80
CA ASP A 19 11.67 1.81 38.17
C ASP A 19 12.38 0.78 39.06
N VAL A 20 13.47 1.16 39.77
CA VAL A 20 13.90 0.51 41.03
C VAL A 20 14.60 1.55 41.93
N PRO A 21 14.24 1.69 43.23
CA PRO A 21 14.89 2.61 44.16
C PRO A 21 16.26 2.09 44.66
N PRO A 22 17.14 2.97 45.18
CA PRO A 22 18.55 2.64 45.36
C PRO A 22 18.81 1.87 46.66
N SER A 23 19.47 0.71 46.57
CA SER A 23 20.23 0.14 47.68
C SER A 23 21.67 -0.10 47.25
N ALA A 24 22.60 0.50 48.00
CA ALA A 24 24.03 0.42 47.79
C ALA A 24 24.58 -1.01 47.89
N HIS A 25 25.44 -1.41 46.95
CA HIS A 25 26.70 -2.16 47.17
C HIS A 25 27.51 -2.27 45.85
N SER A 26 28.82 -2.41 46.00
CA SER A 26 29.94 -2.24 45.06
C SER A 26 29.96 -3.22 43.84
N PRO A 27 30.79 -2.97 42.80
CA PRO A 27 30.53 -3.45 41.45
C PRO A 27 31.07 -4.86 41.19
N THR A 28 30.22 -5.72 40.65
CA THR A 28 30.63 -6.88 39.84
C THR A 28 30.10 -6.68 38.43
N ASN A 29 31.01 -6.68 37.45
CA ASN A 29 30.71 -6.58 36.02
C ASN A 29 29.78 -7.70 35.57
N THR A 30 28.52 -7.35 35.30
CA THR A 30 27.63 -8.10 34.39
C THR A 30 26.82 -7.07 33.61
N HIS A 31 27.04 -7.02 32.30
CA HIS A 31 26.24 -6.22 31.37
C HIS A 31 24.79 -6.75 31.35
N HIS A 32 23.93 -6.16 32.16
CA HIS A 32 22.47 -6.24 31.99
C HIS A 32 21.98 -4.87 31.54
N GLY A 33 22.02 -4.65 30.22
CA GLY A 33 21.08 -3.74 29.58
C GLY A 33 19.97 -4.60 29.02
N ASP A 34 18.71 -4.21 29.23
CA ASP A 34 17.52 -4.87 28.68
C ASP A 34 17.65 -5.04 27.16
N SER A 35 18.24 -6.16 26.73
CA SER A 35 18.06 -6.70 25.40
C SER A 35 16.62 -7.18 25.35
N LEU A 36 15.76 -6.52 24.59
CA LEU A 36 14.51 -7.18 24.17
C LEU A 36 14.93 -8.50 23.51
N ASP A 37 14.50 -9.60 24.11
CA ASP A 37 14.98 -10.98 23.90
C ASP A 37 15.11 -11.35 22.41
N VAL A 38 16.33 -11.26 21.88
CA VAL A 38 16.69 -11.87 20.58
C VAL A 38 16.78 -13.40 20.72
N GLU A 39 16.81 -13.92 21.95
CA GLU A 39 16.95 -15.36 22.27
C GLU A 39 15.79 -16.23 21.74
N HIS A 40 14.66 -15.63 21.35
CA HIS A 40 13.50 -16.33 20.82
C HIS A 40 13.12 -15.92 19.38
N LEU A 41 13.93 -15.09 18.73
CA LEU A 41 13.69 -14.70 17.34
C LEU A 41 14.20 -15.77 16.38
N HIS A 42 13.29 -16.62 15.88
CA HIS A 42 13.61 -17.57 14.82
C HIS A 42 13.71 -16.86 13.48
N LEU A 43 14.92 -16.65 12.98
CA LEU A 43 15.15 -16.26 11.58
C LEU A 43 15.33 -17.52 10.73
N ASP A 44 15.34 -17.35 9.41
CA ASP A 44 15.72 -18.43 8.51
C ASP A 44 17.06 -19.04 8.92
N ASP A 45 17.17 -20.38 8.91
CA ASP A 45 18.38 -21.09 9.34
C ASP A 45 19.65 -20.68 8.57
N HIS A 46 19.48 -20.13 7.36
CA HIS A 46 20.58 -19.63 6.53
C HIS A 46 20.97 -18.18 6.86
N ILE A 47 20.21 -17.45 7.69
CA ILE A 47 20.65 -16.17 8.27
C ILE A 47 21.49 -16.49 9.51
N THR A 48 22.80 -16.34 9.38
CA THR A 48 23.75 -16.85 10.40
C THR A 48 24.02 -15.85 11.53
N ASN A 49 24.24 -16.37 12.74
CA ASN A 49 24.36 -15.69 14.04
C ASN A 49 25.54 -14.70 14.21
N THR A 50 26.12 -14.17 13.13
CA THR A 50 27.27 -13.24 13.20
C THR A 50 26.90 -11.77 13.05
N THR A 51 25.62 -11.46 12.83
CA THR A 51 25.15 -10.10 12.53
C THR A 51 24.37 -9.50 13.70
N ASN A 52 24.62 -8.22 14.04
CA ASN A 52 23.87 -7.55 15.11
C ASN A 52 22.41 -7.31 14.68
N ILE A 53 21.46 -7.97 15.33
CA ILE A 53 20.03 -7.90 14.96
C ILE A 53 19.32 -6.87 15.84
N PHE A 54 18.72 -5.88 15.20
CA PHE A 54 17.77 -4.95 15.81
C PHE A 54 16.35 -5.44 15.56
N HIS A 55 15.78 -6.16 16.53
CA HIS A 55 14.38 -6.64 16.48
C HIS A 55 13.43 -5.60 17.08
N ASN A 56 12.43 -5.18 16.29
CA ASN A 56 11.44 -4.16 16.62
C ASN A 56 12.01 -2.96 17.40
N PRO A 57 13.15 -2.37 16.96
CA PRO A 57 13.84 -1.35 17.75
C PRO A 57 12.97 -0.09 17.91
N PRO A 58 13.15 0.67 19.01
CA PRO A 58 12.48 1.95 19.17
C PRO A 58 12.79 2.91 18.01
N VAL A 59 11.81 3.76 17.65
CA VAL A 59 11.95 4.75 16.57
C VAL A 59 13.21 5.62 16.70
N PRO A 60 13.61 6.13 17.89
CA PRO A 60 14.85 6.89 18.03
C PRO A 60 16.10 6.11 17.61
N VAL A 61 16.16 4.81 17.90
CA VAL A 61 17.28 3.95 17.48
C VAL A 61 17.33 3.88 15.95
N LEU A 62 16.19 3.74 15.28
CA LEU A 62 16.14 3.74 13.81
C LEU A 62 16.60 5.08 13.21
N TYR A 63 16.26 6.21 13.85
CA TYR A 63 16.78 7.52 13.47
C TYR A 63 18.30 7.60 13.62
N GLU A 64 18.84 7.21 14.78
CA GLU A 64 20.28 7.20 15.04
C GLU A 64 21.03 6.31 14.05
N GLN A 65 20.51 5.11 13.78
CA GLN A 65 21.09 4.17 12.82
C GLN A 65 21.07 4.73 11.39
N ALA A 66 19.97 5.37 10.96
CA ALA A 66 19.90 6.00 9.65
C ALA A 66 20.88 7.17 9.53
N LEU A 67 20.92 8.07 10.52
CA LEU A 67 21.78 9.26 10.49
C LEU A 67 23.27 8.92 10.58
N ALA A 68 23.62 7.88 11.33
CA ALA A 68 25.01 7.49 11.51
C ALA A 68 25.56 6.67 10.33
N PHE A 69 24.73 5.90 9.62
CA PHE A 69 25.21 4.87 8.69
C PHE A 69 24.58 4.92 7.29
N GLU A 70 23.50 5.68 7.06
CA GLU A 70 22.87 5.77 5.75
C GLU A 70 23.14 7.13 5.10
N THR A 71 24.03 7.15 4.11
CA THR A 71 24.41 8.35 3.37
C THR A 71 23.20 9.06 2.77
N GLY A 72 23.13 10.38 2.99
CA GLY A 72 22.03 11.22 2.50
C GLY A 72 20.83 11.29 3.43
N SER A 73 20.91 10.68 4.62
CA SER A 73 19.91 10.87 5.68
C SER A 73 20.11 12.18 6.44
N ALA A 74 19.02 12.80 6.86
CA ALA A 74 19.01 14.03 7.65
C ALA A 74 17.69 14.14 8.42
N ILE A 75 17.57 15.11 9.32
CA ILE A 75 16.30 15.43 9.99
C ILE A 75 15.78 16.76 9.43
N THR A 76 14.49 16.83 9.08
CA THR A 76 13.84 18.10 8.72
C THR A 76 13.71 19.03 9.93
N SER A 77 13.37 20.30 9.70
CA SER A 77 13.03 21.24 10.78
C SER A 77 11.82 20.80 11.62
N THR A 78 11.00 19.88 11.12
CA THR A 78 9.82 19.32 11.81
C THR A 78 10.08 17.95 12.46
N GLY A 79 11.32 17.45 12.41
CA GLY A 79 11.69 16.17 13.05
C GLY A 79 11.49 14.92 12.17
N ALA A 80 11.12 15.05 10.90
CA ALA A 80 10.98 13.91 10.00
C ALA A 80 12.35 13.44 9.49
N LEU A 81 12.55 12.12 9.41
CA LEU A 81 13.74 11.54 8.79
C LEU A 81 13.67 11.70 7.27
N ILE A 82 14.65 12.40 6.70
CA ILE A 82 14.93 12.46 5.28
C ILE A 82 15.80 11.26 4.93
N THR A 83 15.53 10.60 3.80
CA THR A 83 16.33 9.50 3.26
C THR A 83 16.25 9.49 1.73
N ARG A 84 17.01 8.59 1.08
CA ARG A 84 17.00 8.38 -0.36
C ARG A 84 16.79 6.91 -0.69
N SER A 85 15.94 6.64 -1.68
CA SER A 85 15.66 5.29 -2.20
C SER A 85 16.61 4.84 -3.32
N GLY A 86 17.74 5.53 -3.49
CA GLY A 86 18.73 5.24 -4.52
C GLY A 86 18.18 5.50 -5.94
N ALA A 87 18.53 4.63 -6.88
CA ALA A 87 18.19 4.78 -8.30
C ALA A 87 16.68 4.64 -8.59
N LYS A 88 15.94 3.90 -7.75
CA LYS A 88 14.51 3.68 -7.93
C LYS A 88 13.74 4.58 -6.98
N THR A 89 12.97 5.51 -7.53
CA THR A 89 12.15 6.47 -6.76
C THR A 89 10.67 6.09 -6.73
N GLY A 90 10.30 4.96 -7.34
CA GLY A 90 8.95 4.44 -7.42
C GLY A 90 8.93 2.93 -7.62
N ARG A 91 7.71 2.39 -7.79
CA ARG A 91 7.48 0.96 -8.03
C ARG A 91 8.11 0.49 -9.35
N CYS A 92 8.47 -0.79 -9.40
CA CYS A 92 9.01 -1.48 -10.58
C CYS A 92 8.04 -2.59 -11.05
N PRO A 93 6.83 -2.25 -11.54
CA PRO A 93 5.80 -3.24 -11.89
C PRO A 93 6.27 -4.26 -12.95
N LYS A 94 7.15 -3.85 -13.88
CA LYS A 94 7.74 -4.75 -14.88
C LYS A 94 8.72 -5.77 -14.28
N ASP A 95 9.18 -5.56 -13.05
CA ASP A 95 10.09 -6.44 -12.31
C ASP A 95 9.37 -7.20 -11.18
N LYS A 96 8.04 -7.00 -11.02
CA LYS A 96 7.19 -7.81 -10.13
C LYS A 96 7.06 -9.22 -10.69
N ARG A 97 7.16 -10.23 -9.82
CA ARG A 97 7.02 -11.65 -10.17
C ARG A 97 6.20 -12.40 -9.12
N ILE A 98 5.49 -13.44 -9.55
CA ILE A 98 4.85 -14.41 -8.66
C ILE A 98 5.31 -15.80 -9.06
N VAL A 99 5.69 -16.62 -8.08
CA VAL A 99 6.12 -18.00 -8.35
C VAL A 99 4.94 -18.80 -8.88
N GLN A 100 5.13 -19.46 -10.02
CA GLN A 100 4.14 -20.36 -10.60
C GLN A 100 4.29 -21.73 -9.92
N GLU A 101 3.50 -21.94 -8.87
CA GLU A 101 3.46 -23.17 -8.10
C GLU A 101 2.02 -23.69 -7.94
N SER A 102 1.88 -25.00 -7.73
CA SER A 102 0.59 -25.71 -7.82
C SER A 102 -0.51 -25.24 -6.85
N SER A 103 -0.17 -24.71 -5.67
CA SER A 103 -1.13 -24.34 -4.63
C SER A 103 -1.85 -23.01 -4.89
N SER A 104 -1.29 -22.19 -5.79
CA SER A 104 -1.82 -20.87 -6.15
C SER A 104 -1.98 -20.64 -7.65
N GLU A 105 -1.43 -21.49 -8.54
CA GLU A 105 -1.46 -21.24 -9.98
C GLU A 105 -2.85 -21.09 -10.57
N GLY A 106 -3.85 -21.81 -10.05
CA GLY A 106 -5.25 -21.73 -10.48
C GLY A 106 -5.99 -20.50 -9.93
N ASP A 107 -5.45 -19.86 -8.90
CA ASP A 107 -6.03 -18.66 -8.28
C ASP A 107 -5.55 -17.37 -8.99
N ILE A 108 -4.37 -17.41 -9.60
CA ILE A 108 -3.66 -16.24 -10.10
C ILE A 108 -4.10 -15.89 -11.53
N TRP A 109 -4.46 -14.62 -11.73
CA TRP A 109 -4.65 -14.03 -13.05
C TRP A 109 -3.29 -13.68 -13.66
N TRP A 110 -2.72 -14.67 -14.35
CA TRP A 110 -1.44 -14.56 -15.04
C TRP A 110 -1.51 -13.57 -16.21
N GLY A 111 -0.48 -12.75 -16.34
CA GLY A 111 -0.44 -11.73 -17.40
C GLY A 111 0.66 -10.68 -17.19
N PRO A 112 0.54 -9.50 -17.81
CA PRO A 112 1.55 -8.45 -17.71
C PRO A 112 1.69 -7.84 -16.30
N VAL A 113 0.70 -8.07 -15.43
CA VAL A 113 0.70 -7.66 -14.02
C VAL A 113 1.33 -8.73 -13.13
N ASN A 114 0.82 -9.96 -13.23
CA ASN A 114 1.30 -11.10 -12.45
C ASN A 114 2.13 -11.97 -13.39
N ILE A 115 3.42 -11.64 -13.45
CA ILE A 115 4.38 -12.29 -14.34
C ILE A 115 4.93 -13.54 -13.65
N PRO A 116 4.84 -14.73 -14.27
CA PRO A 116 5.28 -15.97 -13.65
C PRO A 116 6.81 -16.01 -13.46
N LEU A 117 7.23 -16.69 -12.41
CA LEU A 117 8.61 -17.04 -12.11
C LEU A 117 8.67 -18.51 -11.71
N ASP A 118 9.67 -19.25 -12.18
CA ASP A 118 9.85 -20.62 -11.72
C ASP A 118 10.51 -20.68 -10.34
N ASP A 119 10.27 -21.79 -9.64
CA ASP A 119 10.76 -22.04 -8.29
C ASP A 119 12.27 -21.89 -8.16
N LEU A 120 13.05 -22.46 -9.09
CA LEU A 120 14.52 -22.36 -9.07
C LEU A 120 14.98 -20.90 -9.16
N SER A 121 14.37 -20.10 -10.04
CA SER A 121 14.70 -18.68 -10.19
C SER A 121 14.33 -17.86 -8.95
N PHE A 122 13.23 -18.22 -8.27
CA PHE A 122 12.89 -17.65 -6.97
C PHE A 122 13.92 -18.01 -5.91
N MET A 123 14.30 -19.29 -5.80
CA MET A 123 15.30 -19.76 -4.85
C MET A 123 16.66 -19.12 -5.07
N ILE A 124 17.08 -18.90 -6.33
CA ILE A 124 18.30 -18.14 -6.65
C ILE A 124 18.20 -16.70 -6.11
N ASN A 125 17.06 -16.02 -6.31
CA ASN A 125 16.89 -14.66 -5.79
C ASN A 125 16.84 -14.64 -4.26
N ARG A 126 16.19 -15.62 -3.64
CA ARG A 126 16.14 -15.80 -2.18
C ARG A 126 17.53 -15.98 -1.61
N GLU A 127 18.32 -16.90 -2.15
CA GLU A 127 19.70 -17.16 -1.70
C GLU A 127 20.55 -15.89 -1.83
N ARG A 128 20.44 -15.18 -2.95
CA ARG A 128 21.15 -13.90 -3.14
C ARG A 128 20.76 -12.83 -2.13
N ALA A 129 19.49 -12.81 -1.71
CA ALA A 129 19.04 -11.88 -0.68
C ALA A 129 19.62 -12.26 0.68
N ILE A 130 19.59 -13.55 1.03
CA ILE A 130 20.16 -14.07 2.28
C ILE A 130 21.67 -13.84 2.33
N ASP A 131 22.41 -14.19 1.27
CA ASP A 131 23.84 -13.91 1.12
C ASP A 131 24.17 -12.44 1.38
N TYR A 132 23.43 -11.54 0.72
CA TYR A 132 23.62 -10.12 0.94
C TYR A 132 23.34 -9.70 2.38
N LEU A 133 22.23 -10.17 2.97
CA LEU A 133 21.87 -9.85 4.35
C LEU A 133 22.92 -10.37 5.34
N ASN A 134 23.48 -11.56 5.12
CA ASN A 134 24.57 -12.15 5.90
C ASN A 134 25.89 -11.36 5.81
N THR A 135 26.13 -10.63 4.72
CA THR A 135 27.31 -9.76 4.59
C THR A 135 27.17 -8.42 5.34
N GLN A 136 26.01 -8.13 5.94
CA GLN A 136 25.80 -6.88 6.67
C GLN A 136 26.27 -7.00 8.13
N ASP A 137 26.86 -5.92 8.66
CA ASP A 137 27.24 -5.82 10.08
C ASP A 137 26.03 -5.82 11.02
N LYS A 138 24.86 -5.40 10.50
CA LYS A 138 23.60 -5.35 11.23
C LYS A 138 22.40 -5.61 10.33
N LEU A 139 21.35 -6.13 10.93
CA LEU A 139 20.04 -6.30 10.31
C LEU A 139 18.96 -5.68 11.18
N PHE A 140 17.88 -5.28 10.54
CA PHE A 140 16.68 -4.81 11.21
C PHE A 140 15.55 -5.79 10.91
N VAL A 141 14.91 -6.27 11.97
CA VAL A 141 13.77 -7.19 11.90
C VAL A 141 12.55 -6.48 12.47
N ILE A 142 11.50 -6.35 11.66
CA ILE A 142 10.24 -5.73 12.06
C ILE A 142 9.12 -6.77 11.95
N ASP A 143 8.60 -7.17 13.08
CA ASP A 143 7.37 -7.93 13.22
C ASP A 143 6.19 -6.98 13.37
N GLY A 144 5.15 -7.21 12.56
CA GLY A 144 3.91 -6.44 12.61
C GLY A 144 2.75 -7.16 11.98
N PHE A 145 1.56 -6.58 12.12
CA PHE A 145 0.34 -7.15 11.55
C PHE A 145 -0.12 -6.39 10.31
N ALA A 146 -0.73 -7.12 9.37
CA ALA A 146 -1.48 -6.55 8.27
C ALA A 146 -2.97 -6.91 8.41
N GLY A 147 -3.81 -5.89 8.61
CA GLY A 147 -5.23 -6.03 8.98
C GLY A 147 -5.42 -5.79 10.49
N TRP A 148 -6.36 -4.91 10.85
CA TRP A 148 -6.71 -4.61 12.25
C TRP A 148 -7.59 -5.67 12.88
N ASP A 149 -8.45 -6.30 12.09
CA ASP A 149 -9.32 -7.37 12.58
C ASP A 149 -8.49 -8.64 12.90
N PRO A 150 -8.40 -9.07 14.17
CA PRO A 150 -7.61 -10.24 14.57
C PRO A 150 -7.97 -11.53 13.85
N LYS A 151 -9.21 -11.67 13.38
CA LYS A 151 -9.69 -12.86 12.65
C LYS A 151 -9.06 -12.97 11.25
N TYR A 152 -8.75 -11.84 10.64
CA TYR A 152 -8.25 -11.78 9.26
C TYR A 152 -6.82 -11.29 9.15
N ARG A 153 -6.27 -10.68 10.21
CA ARG A 153 -4.91 -10.16 10.21
C ARG A 153 -3.90 -11.27 9.94
N ILE A 154 -2.79 -10.89 9.34
CA ILE A 154 -1.63 -11.77 9.14
C ILE A 154 -0.41 -11.19 9.84
N LYS A 155 0.44 -12.07 10.37
CA LYS A 155 1.75 -11.75 10.92
C LYS A 155 2.77 -11.59 9.80
N VAL A 156 3.43 -10.45 9.73
CA VAL A 156 4.44 -10.15 8.71
C VAL A 156 5.76 -9.86 9.41
N ARG A 157 6.80 -10.62 9.06
CA ARG A 157 8.18 -10.35 9.46
C ARG A 157 8.92 -9.69 8.30
N VAL A 158 9.57 -8.56 8.54
CA VAL A 158 10.41 -7.88 7.56
C VAL A 158 11.84 -7.92 8.01
N ILE A 159 12.73 -8.44 7.17
CA ILE A 159 14.17 -8.50 7.40
C ILE A 159 14.84 -7.57 6.38
N CYS A 160 15.58 -6.57 6.85
CA CYS A 160 16.18 -5.57 5.97
C CYS A 160 17.51 -5.02 6.49
N ALA A 161 18.34 -4.52 5.58
CA ALA A 161 19.66 -3.96 5.90
C ALA A 161 19.62 -2.47 6.33
N ARG A 162 18.53 -1.76 6.04
CA ARG A 162 18.40 -0.30 6.24
C ARG A 162 17.42 0.04 7.36
N ALA A 163 17.84 0.90 8.27
CA ALA A 163 17.00 1.48 9.31
C ALA A 163 15.83 2.28 8.72
N TYR A 164 16.02 2.95 7.57
CA TYR A 164 14.92 3.59 6.83
C TYR A 164 13.80 2.60 6.48
N HIS A 165 14.15 1.41 5.97
CA HIS A 165 13.17 0.41 5.57
C HIS A 165 12.43 -0.17 6.78
N ALA A 166 13.15 -0.41 7.88
CA ALA A 166 12.57 -0.83 9.13
C ALA A 166 11.61 0.23 9.71
N LEU A 167 12.01 1.50 9.75
CA LEU A 167 11.16 2.60 10.20
C LEU A 167 9.91 2.74 9.33
N PHE A 168 10.08 2.61 8.01
CA PHE A 168 8.96 2.64 7.08
C PHE A 168 7.96 1.52 7.40
N MET A 169 8.41 0.29 7.60
CA MET A 169 7.50 -0.82 7.92
C MET A 169 6.92 -0.75 9.33
N ASN A 170 7.64 -0.19 10.30
CA ASN A 170 7.09 0.14 11.63
C ASN A 170 5.92 1.13 11.54
N ASN A 171 5.97 2.07 10.59
CA ASN A 171 4.90 3.04 10.35
C ASN A 171 3.73 2.46 9.53
N MET A 172 4.00 1.54 8.60
CA MET A 172 3.01 1.05 7.63
C MET A 172 2.27 -0.22 8.09
N LEU A 173 2.89 -1.06 8.92
CA LEU A 173 2.23 -2.20 9.56
C LEU A 173 1.58 -1.77 10.88
N ILE A 174 0.65 -2.59 11.35
CA ILE A 174 0.09 -2.43 12.68
C ILE A 174 1.12 -2.95 13.67
N ARG A 175 1.51 -2.08 14.61
CA ARG A 175 2.52 -2.39 15.63
C ARG A 175 1.92 -3.33 16.67
N PRO A 176 2.53 -4.50 16.91
CA PRO A 176 2.12 -5.37 18.00
C PRO A 176 2.26 -4.65 19.35
N THR A 177 1.43 -5.04 20.31
CA THR A 177 1.69 -4.77 21.73
C THR A 177 2.95 -5.52 22.20
N LYS A 178 3.46 -5.21 23.40
CA LYS A 178 4.63 -5.91 23.94
C LYS A 178 4.35 -7.40 24.15
N GLU A 179 3.13 -7.71 24.58
CA GLU A 179 2.63 -9.06 24.80
C GLU A 179 2.49 -9.82 23.47
N GLU A 180 1.85 -9.20 22.46
CA GLU A 180 1.75 -9.80 21.12
C GLU A 180 3.10 -9.99 20.44
N LEU A 181 4.10 -9.14 20.74
CA LEU A 181 5.45 -9.30 20.21
C LEU A 181 6.18 -10.47 20.88
N LYS A 182 6.01 -10.63 22.20
CA LYS A 182 6.55 -11.78 22.94
C LYS A 182 5.99 -13.10 22.44
N ASP A 183 4.68 -13.12 22.16
CA ASP A 183 3.96 -14.29 21.67
C ASP A 183 3.81 -14.29 20.12
N PHE A 184 4.65 -13.53 19.41
CA PHE A 184 4.52 -13.37 17.96
C PHE A 184 4.71 -14.70 17.22
N GLY A 185 5.64 -15.54 17.69
CA GLY A 185 5.94 -16.85 17.10
C GLY A 185 6.35 -16.76 15.63
N GLU A 186 6.00 -17.79 14.86
CA GLU A 186 6.29 -17.85 13.42
C GLU A 186 5.42 -16.86 12.61
N PRO A 187 6.00 -16.04 11.72
CA PRO A 187 5.22 -15.14 10.87
C PRO A 187 4.39 -15.92 9.86
N ASP A 188 3.28 -15.32 9.41
CA ASP A 188 2.53 -15.87 8.28
C ASP A 188 3.27 -15.61 6.97
N TYR A 189 3.94 -14.46 6.83
CA TYR A 189 4.78 -14.12 5.68
C TYR A 189 6.07 -13.44 6.12
N THR A 190 7.16 -13.76 5.42
CA THR A 190 8.47 -13.11 5.61
C THR A 190 8.90 -12.32 4.37
N ILE A 191 9.36 -11.09 4.57
CA ILE A 191 9.89 -10.21 3.53
C ILE A 191 11.40 -10.06 3.72
N TYR A 192 12.17 -10.51 2.74
CA TYR A 192 13.62 -10.32 2.68
C TYR A 192 13.92 -9.13 1.78
N ASN A 193 14.17 -7.97 2.40
CA ASN A 193 14.52 -6.76 1.68
C ASN A 193 16.04 -6.60 1.59
N ALA A 194 16.59 -7.19 0.54
CA ALA A 194 17.96 -7.03 0.08
C ALA A 194 18.06 -5.99 -1.06
N GLY A 195 17.21 -4.95 -1.03
CA GLY A 195 17.03 -4.01 -2.14
C GLY A 195 18.28 -3.23 -2.58
N GLN A 196 19.33 -3.19 -1.75
CA GLN A 196 20.63 -2.62 -2.12
C GLN A 196 21.45 -3.55 -3.03
N PHE A 197 21.14 -4.84 -3.07
CA PHE A 197 21.84 -5.85 -3.86
C PHE A 197 21.06 -6.20 -5.13
N PRO A 198 21.71 -6.27 -6.30
CA PRO A 198 21.02 -6.50 -7.56
C PRO A 198 20.59 -7.96 -7.75
N ALA A 199 19.45 -8.15 -8.42
CA ALA A 199 19.10 -9.42 -9.03
C ALA A 199 20.09 -9.76 -10.16
N ASN A 200 20.30 -11.05 -10.39
CA ASN A 200 21.11 -11.50 -11.51
C ASN A 200 20.26 -11.45 -12.79
N ARG A 201 20.61 -10.54 -13.71
CA ARG A 201 19.91 -10.36 -15.00
C ARG A 201 19.91 -11.60 -15.90
N PHE A 202 20.81 -12.55 -15.64
CA PHE A 202 20.90 -13.81 -16.39
C PHE A 202 20.08 -14.94 -15.77
N THR A 203 19.53 -14.76 -14.56
CA THR A 203 18.54 -15.69 -14.01
C THR A 203 17.29 -15.67 -14.88
N LYS A 204 16.76 -16.85 -15.19
CA LYS A 204 15.56 -16.99 -16.01
C LYS A 204 14.39 -16.17 -15.42
N GLY A 205 13.63 -15.52 -16.31
CA GLY A 205 12.50 -14.67 -15.91
C GLY A 205 12.87 -13.26 -15.42
N MET A 206 14.16 -12.92 -15.26
CA MET A 206 14.58 -11.56 -14.90
C MET A 206 14.64 -10.64 -16.13
N SER A 207 14.09 -9.44 -15.99
CA SER A 207 14.09 -8.39 -17.02
C SER A 207 15.11 -7.28 -16.78
N SER A 208 15.65 -7.21 -15.56
CA SER A 208 16.59 -6.17 -15.15
C SER A 208 17.42 -6.64 -13.95
N ALA A 209 18.18 -5.73 -13.34
CA ALA A 209 18.86 -5.97 -12.07
C ALA A 209 17.94 -5.80 -10.84
N THR A 210 16.64 -5.57 -11.06
CA THR A 210 15.61 -5.46 -10.02
C THR A 210 14.71 -6.70 -10.07
N SER A 211 14.31 -7.20 -8.91
CA SER A 211 13.30 -8.27 -8.78
C SER A 211 12.47 -8.05 -7.52
N VAL A 212 11.15 -8.14 -7.65
CA VAL A 212 10.20 -8.09 -6.54
C VAL A 212 9.32 -9.33 -6.66
N SER A 213 9.75 -10.44 -6.04
CA SER A 213 9.13 -11.75 -6.22
C SER A 213 8.39 -12.24 -4.99
N ILE A 214 7.21 -12.83 -5.18
CA ILE A 214 6.39 -13.43 -4.11
C ILE A 214 6.17 -14.92 -4.40
N ASP A 215 6.38 -15.76 -3.40
CA ASP A 215 5.99 -17.18 -3.39
C ASP A 215 4.89 -17.38 -2.33
N PHE A 216 3.67 -17.73 -2.78
CA PHE A 216 2.54 -17.92 -1.86
C PHE A 216 2.60 -19.24 -1.08
N ALA A 217 3.25 -20.28 -1.61
CA ALA A 217 3.41 -21.56 -0.92
C ALA A 217 4.46 -21.47 0.18
N LYS A 218 5.62 -20.87 -0.12
CA LYS A 218 6.67 -20.61 0.88
C LYS A 218 6.33 -19.46 1.81
N ARG A 219 5.36 -18.62 1.42
CA ARG A 219 4.93 -17.41 2.13
C ARG A 219 6.06 -16.40 2.30
N GLU A 220 6.81 -16.20 1.23
CA GLU A 220 7.98 -15.33 1.22
C GLU A 220 7.90 -14.28 0.13
N MET A 221 8.50 -13.13 0.40
CA MET A 221 8.71 -12.07 -0.57
C MET A 221 10.18 -11.66 -0.60
N ILE A 222 10.76 -11.59 -1.78
CA ILE A 222 12.16 -11.21 -2.00
C ILE A 222 12.22 -9.89 -2.77
N ILE A 223 13.02 -8.95 -2.27
CA ILE A 223 13.26 -7.65 -2.93
C ILE A 223 14.77 -7.51 -3.20
N LEU A 224 15.11 -7.34 -4.47
CA LEU A 224 16.47 -7.10 -4.95
C LEU A 224 16.49 -5.90 -5.91
N GLY A 225 17.55 -5.11 -5.85
CA GLY A 225 17.85 -4.05 -6.84
C GLY A 225 16.90 -2.87 -6.84
N THR A 226 16.16 -2.64 -5.76
CA THR A 226 15.33 -1.46 -5.54
C THR A 226 15.28 -1.13 -4.05
N GLN A 227 15.52 0.13 -3.69
CA GLN A 227 15.44 0.59 -2.30
C GLN A 227 14.19 1.45 -2.06
N TYR A 228 13.24 1.43 -3.01
CA TYR A 228 11.95 2.09 -2.86
C TYR A 228 11.08 1.33 -1.84
N ALA A 229 10.86 1.91 -0.66
CA ALA A 229 10.18 1.22 0.43
C ALA A 229 8.71 0.84 0.10
N GLY A 230 8.10 1.53 -0.86
CA GLY A 230 6.75 1.21 -1.32
C GLY A 230 6.61 -0.21 -1.91
N GLU A 231 7.71 -0.85 -2.32
CA GLU A 231 7.67 -2.26 -2.74
C GLU A 231 7.26 -3.18 -1.59
N MET A 232 7.84 -3.01 -0.38
CA MET A 232 7.45 -3.82 0.78
C MET A 232 5.96 -3.65 1.07
N LYS A 233 5.50 -2.39 1.15
CA LYS A 233 4.09 -2.07 1.41
C LYS A 233 3.15 -2.72 0.40
N LYS A 234 3.39 -2.49 -0.90
CA LYS A 234 2.52 -2.99 -1.97
C LYS A 234 2.67 -4.49 -2.21
N GLY A 235 3.79 -5.08 -1.80
CA GLY A 235 3.95 -6.52 -1.67
C GLY A 235 3.00 -7.09 -0.62
N VAL A 236 2.93 -6.49 0.56
CA VAL A 236 1.96 -6.92 1.58
C VAL A 236 0.52 -6.66 1.11
N LEU A 237 0.25 -5.60 0.34
CA LEU A 237 -1.06 -5.43 -0.30
C LEU A 237 -1.37 -6.57 -1.27
N THR A 238 -0.41 -6.95 -2.13
CA THR A 238 -0.56 -8.08 -3.08
C THR A 238 -0.88 -9.38 -2.32
N ILE A 239 -0.22 -9.62 -1.18
CA ILE A 239 -0.53 -10.77 -0.31
C ILE A 239 -1.97 -10.71 0.21
N MET A 240 -2.43 -9.55 0.69
CA MET A 240 -3.83 -9.40 1.14
C MET A 240 -4.83 -9.55 -0.02
N MET A 241 -4.48 -9.05 -1.20
CA MET A 241 -5.26 -9.19 -2.44
C MET A 241 -5.40 -10.65 -2.88
N TYR A 242 -4.46 -11.53 -2.50
CA TYR A 242 -4.54 -12.97 -2.69
C TYR A 242 -5.36 -13.66 -1.60
N LEU A 243 -4.99 -13.45 -0.33
CA LEU A 243 -5.54 -14.21 0.79
C LEU A 243 -7.00 -13.88 1.11
N MET A 244 -7.38 -12.60 1.05
CA MET A 244 -8.72 -12.20 1.49
C MET A 244 -9.83 -12.81 0.61
N PRO A 245 -9.73 -12.79 -0.75
CA PRO A 245 -10.74 -13.45 -1.57
C PRO A 245 -10.75 -14.97 -1.42
N LYS A 246 -9.61 -15.60 -1.04
CA LYS A 246 -9.56 -17.03 -0.68
C LYS A 246 -10.36 -17.33 0.60
N ARG A 247 -10.46 -16.33 1.49
CA ARG A 247 -11.25 -16.37 2.73
C ARG A 247 -12.68 -15.81 2.57
N GLY A 248 -13.10 -15.49 1.34
CA GLY A 248 -14.41 -14.90 1.07
C GLY A 248 -14.56 -13.43 1.48
N VAL A 249 -13.46 -12.73 1.75
CA VAL A 249 -13.46 -11.35 2.24
C VAL A 249 -12.90 -10.41 1.18
N LEU A 250 -13.49 -9.23 1.01
CA LEU A 250 -13.15 -8.31 -0.07
C LEU A 250 -11.99 -7.37 0.34
N PRO A 251 -10.77 -7.52 -0.23
CA PRO A 251 -9.73 -6.51 -0.10
C PRO A 251 -9.97 -5.38 -1.09
N LEU A 252 -9.61 -4.15 -0.69
CA LEU A 252 -9.86 -2.93 -1.44
C LEU A 252 -8.61 -2.06 -1.48
N HIS A 253 -8.40 -1.41 -2.62
CA HIS A 253 -7.46 -0.29 -2.76
C HIS A 253 -8.26 1.01 -2.71
N SER A 254 -8.50 1.49 -1.50
CA SER A 254 -9.41 2.61 -1.19
C SER A 254 -8.91 3.39 0.01
N SER A 255 -9.34 4.64 0.17
CA SER A 255 -9.36 5.27 1.49
C SER A 255 -10.73 5.08 2.14
N CYS A 256 -10.80 5.24 3.47
CA CYS A 256 -12.01 5.03 4.25
C CYS A 256 -12.07 6.01 5.42
N ASN A 257 -13.24 6.60 5.65
CA ASN A 257 -13.52 7.37 6.85
C ASN A 257 -14.95 7.12 7.37
N GLU A 258 -15.17 7.50 8.61
CA GLU A 258 -16.41 7.28 9.35
C GLU A 258 -16.96 8.60 9.89
N GLY A 259 -18.25 8.83 9.68
CA GLY A 259 -18.96 9.97 10.23
C GLY A 259 -19.31 9.78 11.69
N LYS A 260 -19.67 10.87 12.38
CA LYS A 260 -20.06 10.83 13.81
C LYS A 260 -21.28 9.94 14.11
N LYS A 261 -22.04 9.54 13.09
CA LYS A 261 -23.20 8.66 13.21
C LYS A 261 -22.89 7.19 12.85
N GLY A 262 -21.62 6.87 12.60
CA GLY A 262 -21.19 5.53 12.17
C GLY A 262 -21.36 5.27 10.67
N ASP A 263 -21.73 6.27 9.88
CA ASP A 263 -21.80 6.14 8.42
C ASP A 263 -20.38 6.06 7.83
N VAL A 264 -20.10 5.03 7.03
CA VAL A 264 -18.76 4.79 6.47
C VAL A 264 -18.74 5.12 4.98
N THR A 265 -17.66 5.76 4.53
CA THR A 265 -17.42 6.07 3.11
C THR A 265 -16.09 5.49 2.65
N LEU A 266 -16.13 4.75 1.54
CA LEU A 266 -14.96 4.29 0.80
C LEU A 266 -14.70 5.16 -0.41
N PHE A 267 -13.45 5.58 -0.61
CA PHE A 267 -13.02 6.34 -1.78
C PHE A 267 -12.04 5.50 -2.62
N PHE A 268 -12.51 5.07 -3.78
CA PHE A 268 -11.70 4.34 -4.75
C PHE A 268 -10.92 5.30 -5.65
N GLY A 269 -9.70 4.91 -6.03
CA GLY A 269 -8.91 5.72 -6.95
C GLY A 269 -7.44 5.32 -7.03
N LEU A 270 -6.77 5.74 -8.09
CA LEU A 270 -5.33 5.59 -8.23
C LEU A 270 -4.57 6.60 -7.34
N SER A 271 -3.25 6.47 -7.27
CA SER A 271 -2.41 7.47 -6.61
C SER A 271 -2.62 8.84 -7.26
N GLY A 272 -2.79 9.90 -6.45
CA GLY A 272 -2.97 11.28 -6.94
C GLY A 272 -4.41 11.67 -7.35
N THR A 273 -5.39 10.75 -7.31
CA THR A 273 -6.79 11.06 -7.66
C THR A 273 -7.62 11.62 -6.50
N GLY A 274 -7.01 11.84 -5.33
CA GLY A 274 -7.64 12.50 -4.18
C GLY A 274 -8.05 11.59 -3.02
N LYS A 275 -7.80 10.27 -3.06
CA LYS A 275 -8.14 9.33 -1.96
C LYS A 275 -7.75 9.86 -0.57
N THR A 276 -6.46 10.10 -0.34
CA THR A 276 -5.92 10.58 0.93
C THR A 276 -6.47 11.97 1.30
N THR A 277 -6.58 12.86 0.31
CA THR A 277 -7.06 14.23 0.54
C THR A 277 -8.54 14.26 0.94
N LEU A 278 -9.37 13.42 0.33
CA LEU A 278 -10.81 13.38 0.57
C LEU A 278 -11.16 12.56 1.81
N SER A 279 -10.39 11.51 2.14
CA SER A 279 -10.59 10.78 3.39
C SER A 279 -10.15 11.56 4.63
N ALA A 280 -9.13 12.42 4.49
CA ALA A 280 -8.72 13.38 5.52
C ALA A 280 -9.69 14.56 5.58
N ASP A 281 -10.84 14.31 6.18
CA ASP A 281 -11.91 15.26 6.42
C ASP A 281 -11.97 15.61 7.92
N PRO A 282 -11.82 16.88 8.33
CA PRO A 282 -11.87 17.27 9.74
C PRO A 282 -13.20 16.97 10.43
N GLN A 283 -14.28 16.67 9.70
CA GLN A 283 -15.58 16.29 10.27
C GLN A 283 -15.76 14.78 10.46
N ARG A 284 -14.81 13.95 10.02
CA ARG A 284 -14.92 12.49 9.99
C ARG A 284 -13.67 11.83 10.57
N TYR A 285 -13.83 10.65 11.15
CA TYR A 285 -12.73 9.87 11.68
C TYR A 285 -12.08 9.08 10.55
N LEU A 286 -10.78 9.25 10.33
CA LEU A 286 -10.04 8.49 9.33
C LEU A 286 -9.87 7.04 9.80
N ILE A 287 -10.33 6.07 8.99
CA ILE A 287 -10.08 4.65 9.22
C ILE A 287 -8.75 4.25 8.56
N GLY A 288 -8.52 4.69 7.32
CA GLY A 288 -7.25 4.52 6.61
C GLY A 288 -7.30 5.16 5.24
N ASP A 289 -6.15 5.35 4.59
CA ASP A 289 -6.07 6.19 3.40
C ASP A 289 -5.75 5.46 2.09
N ASP A 290 -5.52 4.14 2.10
CA ASP A 290 -5.07 3.44 0.89
C ASP A 290 -5.48 1.95 0.76
N GLU A 291 -5.52 1.18 1.83
CA GLU A 291 -5.78 -0.27 1.76
C GLU A 291 -6.81 -0.68 2.82
N HIS A 292 -7.85 -1.41 2.41
CA HIS A 292 -8.89 -1.89 3.34
C HIS A 292 -9.28 -3.32 3.06
N VAL A 293 -9.93 -3.95 4.04
CA VAL A 293 -10.63 -5.22 3.87
C VAL A 293 -12.05 -5.03 4.41
N TRP A 294 -13.05 -5.34 3.59
CA TRP A 294 -14.47 -5.29 3.96
C TRP A 294 -14.92 -6.67 4.43
N THR A 295 -14.94 -6.84 5.75
CA THR A 295 -15.38 -8.05 6.45
C THR A 295 -16.91 -8.07 6.60
N ASP A 296 -17.47 -9.10 7.23
CA ASP A 296 -18.90 -9.14 7.55
C ASP A 296 -19.23 -8.28 8.79
N GLU A 297 -18.23 -8.02 9.63
CA GLU A 297 -18.33 -7.27 10.88
C GLU A 297 -17.97 -5.78 10.71
N GLY A 298 -17.41 -5.38 9.55
CA GLY A 298 -17.08 -3.99 9.24
C GLY A 298 -15.91 -3.83 8.28
N TYR A 299 -15.22 -2.70 8.36
CA TYR A 299 -14.07 -2.38 7.51
C TYR A 299 -12.80 -2.31 8.37
N THR A 300 -11.70 -2.88 7.87
CA THR A 300 -10.36 -2.74 8.49
C THR A 300 -9.40 -2.07 7.51
N ALA A 301 -8.44 -1.29 8.00
CA ALA A 301 -7.45 -0.56 7.21
C ALA A 301 -6.03 -1.17 7.22
N LYS A 302 -5.23 -0.70 6.26
CA LYS A 302 -3.77 -0.81 6.18
C LYS A 302 -3.27 0.43 5.42
N VAL A 303 -2.18 1.01 5.91
CA VAL A 303 -1.87 2.46 5.81
C VAL A 303 -1.37 2.89 4.40
N ALA A 304 -0.89 4.14 4.23
CA ALA A 304 -0.68 4.98 3.02
C ALA A 304 0.41 4.62 1.99
N GLY A 305 0.16 4.78 0.67
CA GLY A 305 1.18 4.60 -0.37
C GLY A 305 1.08 5.57 -1.56
N THR A 306 2.18 5.77 -2.29
CA THR A 306 2.27 6.60 -3.50
C THR A 306 2.95 5.87 -4.65
N GLU A 307 2.67 6.32 -5.88
CA GLU A 307 3.30 5.86 -7.12
C GLU A 307 4.02 7.02 -7.81
N VAL A 308 5.18 6.73 -8.43
CA VAL A 308 5.96 7.70 -9.23
C VAL A 308 5.88 7.31 -10.70
N GLY A 309 5.77 8.31 -11.58
CA GLY A 309 6.05 8.14 -13.01
C GLY A 309 5.01 8.67 -13.98
N VAL A 310 3.94 9.32 -13.52
CA VAL A 310 2.95 9.94 -14.43
C VAL A 310 3.16 11.45 -14.46
N THR A 311 3.90 11.93 -15.46
CA THR A 311 4.18 13.36 -15.66
C THR A 311 3.10 14.08 -16.48
N GLU A 312 2.22 13.33 -17.15
CA GLU A 312 1.08 13.85 -17.91
C GLU A 312 -0.18 12.98 -17.72
N PRO A 313 -1.41 13.54 -17.62
CA PRO A 313 -2.62 12.76 -17.49
C PRO A 313 -2.88 11.93 -18.76
N THR A 314 -2.53 10.64 -18.71
CA THR A 314 -2.90 9.66 -19.72
C THR A 314 -4.15 8.91 -19.25
N ALA A 315 -5.08 8.61 -20.17
CA ALA A 315 -6.21 7.75 -19.86
C ALA A 315 -5.67 6.36 -19.52
N ALA A 316 -5.72 6.00 -18.24
CA ALA A 316 -5.31 4.71 -17.74
C ALA A 316 -6.54 3.97 -17.21
N PHE A 317 -6.86 2.84 -17.82
CA PHE A 317 -7.80 1.88 -17.25
C PHE A 317 -7.01 1.01 -16.28
N SER A 318 -7.36 1.08 -15.00
CA SER A 318 -6.79 0.20 -13.99
C SER A 318 -7.93 -0.55 -13.32
N SER A 319 -8.02 -1.85 -13.61
CA SER A 319 -8.97 -2.77 -13.00
C SER A 319 -9.02 -2.59 -11.48
N CYS A 320 -10.24 -2.48 -10.93
CA CYS A 320 -10.50 -2.30 -9.50
C CYS A 320 -9.77 -1.09 -8.86
N TYR A 321 -9.35 -0.10 -9.66
CA TYR A 321 -8.49 1.02 -9.24
C TYR A 321 -7.18 0.58 -8.57
N GLY A 322 -6.72 -0.65 -8.80
CA GLY A 322 -5.61 -1.27 -8.10
C GLY A 322 -4.94 -2.40 -8.90
N GLU A 323 -5.07 -2.38 -10.22
CA GLU A 323 -4.62 -3.46 -11.11
C GLU A 323 -3.18 -3.93 -10.85
N PRO A 324 -2.18 -3.08 -10.58
CA PRO A 324 -0.82 -3.56 -10.28
C PRO A 324 -0.73 -4.51 -9.07
N PHE A 325 -1.76 -4.56 -8.23
CA PHE A 325 -1.78 -5.26 -6.95
C PHE A 325 -2.76 -6.44 -6.91
N ILE A 326 -3.71 -6.53 -7.85
CA ILE A 326 -4.68 -7.62 -7.87
C ILE A 326 -4.03 -8.93 -8.30
N VAL A 327 -4.46 -10.02 -7.68
CA VAL A 327 -3.92 -11.36 -7.91
C VAL A 327 -4.94 -12.22 -8.63
N TRP A 328 -6.22 -12.12 -8.25
CA TRP A 328 -7.31 -12.82 -8.92
C TRP A 328 -7.76 -12.06 -10.18
N HIS A 329 -8.57 -12.71 -11.01
CA HIS A 329 -9.20 -12.03 -12.13
C HIS A 329 -10.08 -10.86 -11.63
N PRO A 330 -10.09 -9.68 -12.29
CA PRO A 330 -10.84 -8.51 -11.85
C PRO A 330 -12.33 -8.76 -11.53
N THR A 331 -12.97 -9.68 -12.26
CA THR A 331 -14.38 -10.03 -12.05
C THR A 331 -14.65 -10.56 -10.66
N LYS A 332 -13.71 -11.31 -10.06
CA LYS A 332 -13.87 -11.83 -8.69
C LYS A 332 -14.06 -10.69 -7.68
N TYR A 333 -13.23 -9.66 -7.77
CA TYR A 333 -13.37 -8.48 -6.89
C TYR A 333 -14.63 -7.68 -7.20
N ALA A 334 -15.02 -7.57 -8.48
CA ALA A 334 -16.24 -6.87 -8.88
C ALA A 334 -17.50 -7.55 -8.36
N GLU A 335 -17.58 -8.89 -8.43
CA GLU A 335 -18.68 -9.70 -7.90
C GLU A 335 -18.78 -9.56 -6.38
N MET A 336 -17.65 -9.67 -5.68
CA MET A 336 -17.58 -9.47 -4.23
C MET A 336 -18.03 -8.06 -3.81
N LEU A 337 -17.60 -7.03 -4.54
CA LEU A 337 -18.04 -5.65 -4.30
C LEU A 337 -19.54 -5.50 -4.55
N ALA A 338 -20.05 -6.04 -5.66
CA ALA A 338 -21.48 -5.99 -5.98
C ALA A 338 -22.33 -6.66 -4.91
N GLU A 339 -21.87 -7.80 -4.37
CA GLU A 339 -22.52 -8.50 -3.27
C GLU A 339 -22.55 -7.67 -1.99
N LYS A 340 -21.41 -7.06 -1.61
CA LYS A 340 -21.32 -6.17 -0.44
C LYS A 340 -22.21 -4.95 -0.59
N LEU A 341 -22.21 -4.29 -1.75
CA LEU A 341 -23.08 -3.15 -2.02
C LEU A 341 -24.57 -3.51 -1.91
N ARG A 342 -24.98 -4.66 -2.46
CA ARG A 342 -26.38 -5.15 -2.36
C ARG A 342 -26.76 -5.50 -0.92
N THR A 343 -25.91 -6.25 -0.23
CA THR A 343 -26.15 -6.69 1.17
C THR A 343 -26.28 -5.50 2.12
N HIS A 344 -25.42 -4.50 1.97
CA HIS A 344 -25.38 -3.33 2.87
C HIS A 344 -26.17 -2.13 2.34
N GLN A 345 -26.90 -2.29 1.23
CA GLN A 345 -27.66 -1.22 0.57
C GLN A 345 -26.83 0.06 0.36
N ALA A 346 -25.54 -0.11 0.03
CA ALA A 346 -24.61 1.00 -0.10
C ALA A 346 -24.75 1.68 -1.47
N THR A 347 -24.65 3.00 -1.49
CA THR A 347 -24.75 3.81 -2.70
C THR A 347 -23.37 4.06 -3.30
N ALA A 348 -23.24 3.90 -4.63
CA ALA A 348 -22.02 4.22 -5.36
C ALA A 348 -22.14 5.57 -6.08
N TRP A 349 -21.08 6.39 -6.00
CA TRP A 349 -20.97 7.68 -6.67
C TRP A 349 -19.72 7.71 -7.55
N LEU A 350 -19.84 8.33 -8.74
CA LEU A 350 -18.70 8.62 -9.60
C LEU A 350 -18.35 10.11 -9.51
N VAL A 351 -17.20 10.43 -8.95
CA VAL A 351 -16.76 11.82 -8.74
C VAL A 351 -15.52 12.11 -9.59
N ASN A 352 -15.63 13.07 -10.51
CA ASN A 352 -14.47 13.54 -11.28
C ASN A 352 -13.62 14.50 -10.42
N THR A 353 -12.39 14.10 -10.10
CA THR A 353 -11.38 14.93 -9.40
C THR A 353 -10.26 15.42 -10.34
N GLY A 354 -10.47 15.20 -11.65
CA GLY A 354 -9.58 15.58 -12.73
C GLY A 354 -9.95 16.95 -13.30
N TRP A 355 -10.15 17.00 -14.62
CA TRP A 355 -10.31 18.24 -15.37
C TRP A 355 -11.74 18.45 -15.86
N THR A 356 -12.10 19.71 -16.07
CA THR A 356 -13.36 20.16 -16.67
C THR A 356 -13.14 21.40 -17.55
N GLY A 357 -14.14 21.80 -18.34
CA GLY A 357 -14.08 22.98 -19.22
C GLY A 357 -13.22 22.82 -20.49
N GLY A 358 -12.60 21.67 -20.70
CA GLY A 358 -11.75 21.38 -21.85
C GLY A 358 -10.81 20.21 -21.60
N SER A 359 -10.12 19.76 -22.64
CA SER A 359 -9.02 18.81 -22.53
C SER A 359 -7.86 19.38 -21.71
N TYR A 360 -6.92 18.54 -21.28
CA TYR A 360 -5.68 18.97 -20.64
C TYR A 360 -4.98 20.07 -21.47
N GLY A 361 -4.50 21.12 -20.78
CA GLY A 361 -3.92 22.31 -21.40
C GLY A 361 -4.91 23.40 -21.85
N ILE A 362 -6.20 23.08 -21.98
CA ILE A 362 -7.27 24.04 -22.32
C ILE A 362 -8.23 24.24 -21.14
N GLY A 363 -8.67 23.15 -20.52
CA GLY A 363 -9.58 23.18 -19.38
C GLY A 363 -8.91 23.63 -18.09
N SER A 364 -9.53 23.31 -16.96
CA SER A 364 -8.90 23.47 -15.64
C SER A 364 -9.21 22.27 -14.75
N ARG A 365 -8.35 22.04 -13.75
CA ARG A 365 -8.63 21.03 -12.73
C ARG A 365 -9.82 21.47 -11.88
N ILE A 366 -10.74 20.55 -11.58
CA ILE A 366 -11.87 20.84 -10.70
C ILE A 366 -11.33 21.31 -9.35
N ARG A 367 -11.85 22.45 -8.87
CA ARG A 367 -11.40 23.05 -7.62
C ARG A 367 -11.67 22.09 -6.47
N LEU A 368 -10.67 21.85 -5.63
CA LEU A 368 -10.78 20.95 -4.48
C LEU A 368 -11.95 21.34 -3.54
N ALA A 369 -12.21 22.64 -3.38
CA ALA A 369 -13.35 23.14 -2.61
C ALA A 369 -14.70 22.61 -3.13
N TYR A 370 -14.87 22.52 -4.45
CA TYR A 370 -16.08 21.97 -5.05
C TYR A 370 -16.16 20.46 -4.86
N THR A 371 -15.04 19.75 -5.03
CA THR A 371 -15.02 18.30 -4.75
C THR A 371 -15.37 18.02 -3.29
N ARG A 372 -14.84 18.79 -2.33
CA ARG A 372 -15.22 18.65 -0.91
C ARG A 372 -16.71 18.93 -0.69
N ALA A 373 -17.25 20.01 -1.26
CA ALA A 373 -18.68 20.30 -1.16
C ALA A 373 -19.57 19.19 -1.75
N ILE A 374 -19.15 18.54 -2.85
CA ILE A 374 -19.85 17.37 -3.41
C ILE A 374 -19.81 16.20 -2.41
N ILE A 375 -18.65 15.91 -1.82
CA ILE A 375 -18.51 14.84 -0.81
C ILE A 375 -19.36 15.16 0.43
N ASP A 376 -19.38 16.42 0.89
CA ASP A 376 -20.22 16.86 2.01
C ASP A 376 -21.72 16.66 1.70
N ALA A 377 -22.15 17.00 0.48
CA ALA A 377 -23.53 16.80 0.04
C ALA A 377 -23.91 15.32 -0.14
N ILE A 378 -22.93 14.45 -0.45
CA ILE A 378 -23.12 13.00 -0.43
C ILE A 378 -23.32 12.52 1.01
N HIS A 379 -22.45 12.91 1.94
CA HIS A 379 -22.54 12.52 3.35
C HIS A 379 -23.79 13.05 4.04
N SER A 380 -24.25 14.26 3.71
CA SER A 380 -25.49 14.84 4.26
C SER A 380 -26.75 14.20 3.66
N GLY A 381 -26.61 13.45 2.56
CA GLY A 381 -27.71 12.91 1.77
C GLY A 381 -28.47 13.96 0.95
N GLU A 382 -28.03 15.21 0.94
CA GLU A 382 -28.67 16.28 0.14
C GLU A 382 -28.52 16.04 -1.36
N LEU A 383 -27.39 15.47 -1.79
CA LEU A 383 -27.14 15.21 -3.20
C LEU A 383 -28.07 14.12 -3.75
N ALA A 384 -28.38 13.10 -2.93
CA ALA A 384 -29.30 12.02 -3.28
C ALA A 384 -30.75 12.48 -3.47
N LYS A 385 -31.13 13.65 -2.93
CA LYS A 385 -32.48 14.23 -3.04
C LYS A 385 -32.66 15.07 -4.31
N GLN A 386 -31.58 15.35 -5.03
CA GLN A 386 -31.63 16.24 -6.19
C GLN A 386 -32.21 15.54 -7.40
N ALA A 387 -33.00 16.28 -8.19
CA ALA A 387 -33.38 15.82 -9.52
C ALA A 387 -32.12 15.61 -10.37
N THR A 388 -32.12 14.59 -11.22
CA THR A 388 -30.97 14.24 -12.06
C THR A 388 -31.27 14.44 -13.54
N THR A 389 -30.27 14.87 -14.29
CA THR A 389 -30.28 14.83 -15.75
C THR A 389 -29.41 13.66 -16.22
N LYS A 390 -29.94 12.85 -17.14
CA LYS A 390 -29.20 11.73 -17.74
C LYS A 390 -28.23 12.25 -18.79
N MET A 391 -26.97 11.81 -18.73
CA MET A 391 -25.95 12.16 -19.71
C MET A 391 -26.09 11.29 -20.98
N ASP A 392 -26.05 11.90 -22.16
CA ASP A 392 -26.36 11.21 -23.42
C ASP A 392 -25.46 10.01 -23.72
N VAL A 393 -24.14 10.18 -23.61
CA VAL A 393 -23.16 9.17 -24.07
C VAL A 393 -22.95 8.05 -23.06
N PHE A 394 -22.76 8.38 -21.78
CA PHE A 394 -22.48 7.38 -20.73
C PHE A 394 -23.72 6.94 -19.95
N GLY A 395 -24.87 7.59 -20.15
CA GLY A 395 -26.10 7.27 -19.42
C GLY A 395 -26.07 7.58 -17.92
N LEU A 396 -25.04 8.30 -17.44
CA LEU A 396 -24.88 8.66 -16.04
C LEU A 396 -25.96 9.63 -15.59
N HIS A 397 -26.52 9.41 -14.41
CA HIS A 397 -27.44 10.35 -13.76
C HIS A 397 -26.65 11.42 -13.02
N VAL A 398 -26.75 12.67 -13.47
CA VAL A 398 -26.02 13.81 -12.92
C VAL A 398 -26.96 14.69 -12.09
N PRO A 399 -26.68 14.96 -10.81
CA PRO A 399 -27.49 15.89 -10.00
C PRO A 399 -27.56 17.29 -10.61
N ASN A 400 -28.75 17.89 -10.64
CA ASN A 400 -28.97 19.22 -11.24
C ASN A 400 -28.44 20.37 -10.37
N ALA A 401 -28.24 20.12 -9.07
CA ALA A 401 -27.70 21.09 -8.12
C ALA A 401 -26.88 20.39 -7.04
N CYS A 402 -25.96 21.13 -6.43
CA CYS A 402 -25.21 20.71 -5.25
C CYS A 402 -24.89 21.97 -4.42
N PRO A 403 -25.13 21.97 -3.11
CA PRO A 403 -24.80 23.11 -2.26
C PRO A 403 -23.33 23.53 -2.43
N ASN A 404 -23.08 24.84 -2.49
CA ASN A 404 -21.75 25.44 -2.62
C ASN A 404 -20.96 25.06 -3.89
N VAL A 405 -21.64 24.50 -4.90
CA VAL A 405 -21.04 24.16 -6.20
C VAL A 405 -21.83 24.87 -7.31
N PRO A 406 -21.17 25.62 -8.21
CA PRO A 406 -21.82 26.18 -9.39
C PRO A 406 -22.46 25.07 -10.26
N SER A 407 -23.74 25.21 -10.61
CA SER A 407 -24.50 24.17 -11.32
C SER A 407 -23.93 23.82 -12.69
N ASP A 408 -23.27 24.77 -13.35
CA ASP A 408 -22.61 24.57 -14.65
C ASP A 408 -21.45 23.57 -14.57
N ILE A 409 -20.80 23.41 -13.41
CA ILE A 409 -19.72 22.43 -13.22
C ILE A 409 -20.23 20.99 -13.12
N LEU A 410 -21.47 20.80 -12.65
CA LEU A 410 -22.03 19.46 -12.43
C LEU A 410 -22.21 18.70 -13.74
N MET A 411 -22.66 19.39 -14.80
CA MET A 411 -22.79 18.82 -16.13
C MET A 411 -21.55 19.18 -16.99
N PRO A 412 -20.67 18.21 -17.31
CA PRO A 412 -19.41 18.52 -18.00
C PRO A 412 -19.60 19.28 -19.31
N SER A 413 -20.65 18.96 -20.08
CA SER A 413 -20.98 19.64 -21.34
C SER A 413 -21.18 21.14 -21.16
N SER A 414 -21.72 21.60 -20.03
CA SER A 414 -22.01 23.02 -19.75
C SER A 414 -20.74 23.85 -19.67
N THR A 415 -19.66 23.30 -19.11
CA THR A 415 -18.37 24.00 -18.93
C THR A 415 -17.55 24.17 -20.21
N TRP A 416 -17.81 23.37 -21.26
CA TRP A 416 -17.06 23.46 -22.51
C TRP A 416 -17.60 24.60 -23.37
N VAL A 417 -16.73 25.53 -23.79
CA VAL A 417 -17.09 26.61 -24.72
C VAL A 417 -17.47 26.02 -26.09
N ASP A 418 -16.67 25.09 -26.60
CA ASP A 418 -16.89 24.40 -27.86
C ASP A 418 -17.60 23.05 -27.63
N LYS A 419 -18.92 23.03 -27.84
CA LYS A 419 -19.76 21.83 -27.66
C LYS A 419 -19.41 20.71 -28.64
N SER A 420 -18.89 21.04 -29.82
CA SER A 420 -18.48 20.04 -30.82
C SER A 420 -17.23 19.29 -30.35
N LYS A 421 -16.25 20.00 -29.76
CA LYS A 421 -15.07 19.38 -29.16
C LYS A 421 -15.41 18.54 -27.93
N TYR A 422 -16.37 18.98 -27.11
CA TYR A 422 -16.90 18.18 -26.02
C TYR A 422 -17.45 16.85 -26.56
N GLN A 423 -18.34 16.92 -27.57
CA GLN A 423 -18.97 15.75 -28.15
C GLN A 423 -17.95 14.77 -28.75
N ALA A 424 -16.94 15.28 -29.46
CA ALA A 424 -15.86 14.46 -30.00
C ALA A 424 -15.04 13.78 -28.89
N THR A 425 -14.75 14.51 -27.81
CA THR A 425 -13.94 14.00 -26.68
C THR A 425 -14.68 12.93 -25.89
N VAL A 426 -15.96 13.17 -25.54
CA VAL A 426 -16.78 12.20 -24.80
C VAL A 426 -17.04 10.94 -25.61
N THR A 427 -17.23 11.07 -26.93
CA THR A 427 -17.38 9.93 -27.85
C THR A 427 -16.09 9.12 -27.94
N LYS A 428 -14.93 9.80 -28.09
CA LYS A 428 -13.62 9.13 -28.07
C LYS A 428 -13.40 8.36 -26.77
N LEU A 429 -13.73 8.98 -25.63
CA LEU A 429 -13.61 8.32 -24.33
C LEU A 429 -14.51 7.09 -24.23
N ALA A 430 -15.77 7.17 -24.69
CA ALA A 430 -16.68 6.03 -24.73
C ALA A 430 -16.12 4.86 -25.56
N THR A 431 -15.52 5.15 -26.73
CA THR A 431 -14.84 4.14 -27.55
C THR A 431 -13.71 3.45 -26.77
N LEU A 432 -12.88 4.20 -26.05
CA LEU A 432 -11.81 3.64 -25.23
C LEU A 432 -12.34 2.72 -24.12
N PHE A 433 -13.45 3.09 -23.47
CA PHE A 433 -14.12 2.22 -22.48
C PHE A 433 -14.61 0.91 -23.13
N ILE A 434 -15.24 0.99 -24.30
CA ILE A 434 -15.74 -0.18 -25.04
C ILE A 434 -14.58 -1.11 -25.45
N GLU A 435 -13.50 -0.56 -25.98
CA GLU A 435 -12.30 -1.32 -26.37
C GLU A 435 -11.66 -2.01 -25.17
N ASN A 436 -11.49 -1.29 -24.06
CA ASN A 436 -10.95 -1.84 -22.83
C ASN A 436 -11.81 -3.01 -22.31
N PHE A 437 -13.14 -2.84 -22.29
CA PHE A 437 -14.06 -3.86 -21.79
C PHE A 437 -14.10 -5.11 -22.70
N LYS A 438 -13.94 -4.95 -24.02
CA LYS A 438 -13.80 -6.07 -24.95
C LYS A 438 -12.55 -6.89 -24.67
N ASN A 439 -11.42 -6.23 -24.36
CA ASN A 439 -10.19 -6.92 -24.00
C ASN A 439 -10.35 -7.70 -22.69
N SER A 440 -10.96 -7.09 -21.66
CA SER A 440 -11.23 -7.77 -20.38
C SER A 440 -12.18 -8.98 -20.49
N ARG A 441 -13.09 -9.00 -21.47
CA ARG A 441 -13.99 -10.15 -21.71
C ARG A 441 -13.32 -11.32 -22.46
N ARG A 442 -12.32 -11.04 -23.31
CA ARG A 442 -11.58 -12.09 -24.04
C ARG A 442 -10.73 -12.97 -23.12
N ASP A 443 -10.39 -12.48 -21.93
CA ASP A 443 -9.59 -13.18 -20.93
C ASP A 443 -10.42 -14.10 -20.00
N GLY A 444 -11.70 -14.35 -20.31
CA GLY A 444 -12.36 -15.60 -19.88
C GLY A 444 -13.67 -15.52 -19.08
N LEU A 445 -14.61 -14.63 -19.39
CA LEU A 445 -16.04 -14.83 -19.02
C LEU A 445 -16.99 -13.95 -19.86
N GLU A 446 -17.97 -14.59 -20.50
CA GLU A 446 -19.17 -13.92 -21.00
C GLU A 446 -19.99 -13.43 -19.80
N LEU A 447 -20.08 -12.12 -19.62
CA LEU A 447 -21.04 -11.55 -18.67
C LEU A 447 -22.45 -11.94 -19.14
N THR A 448 -23.10 -12.85 -18.42
CA THR A 448 -24.50 -13.19 -18.64
C THR A 448 -25.34 -11.95 -18.37
N ASN A 449 -26.00 -11.45 -19.40
CA ASN A 449 -27.00 -10.40 -19.28
C ASN A 449 -28.17 -10.96 -18.46
N ASN A 450 -28.30 -10.52 -17.21
CA ASN A 450 -29.56 -10.58 -16.45
C ASN A 450 -29.91 -9.19 -15.95
#